data_AF-A0A6M2AZV0-F1
#
_entry.id   AF-A0A6M2AZV0-F1
#
_cell.length_a   1.000
_cell.length_b   1.000
_cell.length_c   1.000
_cell.angle_alpha   90.00
_cell.angle_beta   90.00
_cell.angle_gamma   90.00
#
_symmetry.space_group_name_H-M   'P 1'
#
loop_
_entity.id
_entity.type
_entity.pdbx_description
1 polymer ?
#
loop_
_entity_poly.entity_id
_entity_poly.type
_entity_poly.pdbx_seq_one_letter_code
_entity_poly.pdbx_strand_id
1 'polypeptide(L)'
;MFKTLAKYAVVGGFNTLLHWVTFAAVYYSFSHDQMISNFAGFCVAVTFSFFANARWTFKSDHTAMRYFMYVGFMGVLALACGYMADKIGLNPVITLVTFSAISLFVGFIYSNYVVFREKQ
;
A
#
# COMPACT_ATOMS: atom_id res chain seq x y z
N MET A 1 -9.73 -12.63 13.66
CA MET A 1 -8.84 -12.62 12.47
C MET A 1 -9.60 -12.32 11.18
N PHE A 2 -10.61 -13.09 10.79
CA PHE A 2 -11.32 -12.88 9.51
C PHE A 2 -12.00 -11.49 9.38
N LYS A 3 -12.63 -10.98 10.44
CA LYS A 3 -13.19 -9.61 10.46
C LYS A 3 -12.13 -8.52 10.27
N THR A 4 -10.93 -8.72 10.83
CA THR A 4 -9.80 -7.79 10.71
C THR A 4 -9.20 -7.83 9.31
N LEU A 5 -9.06 -9.03 8.74
CA LEU A 5 -8.63 -9.23 7.35
C LEU A 5 -9.62 -8.59 6.38
N ALA A 6 -10.92 -8.75 6.59
CA ALA A 6 -11.95 -8.13 5.74
C ALA A 6 -11.86 -6.60 5.79
N LYS A 7 -11.69 -6.00 6.97
CA LYS A 7 -11.44 -4.54 7.09
C LYS A 7 -10.15 -4.11 6.39
N TYR A 8 -9.07 -4.87 6.56
CA TYR A 8 -7.80 -4.60 5.88
C TYR A 8 -7.95 -4.66 4.35
N ALA A 9 -8.70 -5.64 3.85
CA ALA A 9 -9.00 -5.76 2.42
C ALA A 9 -9.81 -4.58 1.90
N VAL A 10 -10.79 -4.10 2.66
CA VAL A 10 -11.55 -2.88 2.32
C VAL A 10 -10.64 -1.66 2.27
N VAL A 11 -9.77 -1.47 3.27
CA VAL A 11 -8.76 -0.39 3.26
C VAL A 11 -7.83 -0.52 2.06
N GLY A 12 -7.40 -1.74 1.73
CA GLY A 12 -6.59 -2.04 0.54
C GLY A 12 -7.30 -1.68 -0.77
N GLY A 13 -8.61 -1.93 -0.87
CA GLY A 13 -9.42 -1.50 -2.01
C GLY A 13 -9.45 0.02 -2.18
N PHE A 14 -9.70 0.76 -1.09
CA PHE A 14 -9.65 2.22 -1.10
C PHE A 14 -8.25 2.76 -1.41
N ASN A 15 -7.20 2.10 -0.91
CA ASN A 15 -5.81 2.42 -1.22
C ASN A 15 -5.51 2.33 -2.71
N THR A 16 -5.91 1.23 -3.37
CA THR A 16 -5.69 1.06 -4.81
C THR A 16 -6.46 2.11 -5.62
N LEU A 17 -7.70 2.43 -5.21
CA LEU A 17 -8.50 3.46 -5.85
C LEU A 17 -7.86 4.85 -5.69
N LEU A 18 -7.41 5.19 -4.48
CA LEU A 18 -6.69 6.44 -4.22
C LEU A 18 -5.39 6.55 -5.02
N HIS A 19 -4.63 5.46 -5.14
CA HIS A 19 -3.45 5.43 -5.98
C HIS A 19 -3.82 5.75 -7.43
N TRP A 20 -4.81 5.07 -8.01
CA TRP A 20 -5.22 5.28 -9.40
C TRP A 20 -5.73 6.69 -9.66
N VAL A 21 -6.56 7.23 -8.77
CA VAL A 21 -7.08 8.60 -8.89
C VAL A 21 -5.95 9.62 -8.80
N THR A 22 -5.04 9.45 -7.84
CA THR A 22 -3.88 10.36 -7.68
C THR A 22 -2.94 10.26 -8.87
N PHE A 23 -2.66 9.04 -9.33
CA PHE A 23 -1.85 8.79 -10.52
C PHE A 23 -2.45 9.49 -11.75
N ALA A 24 -3.73 9.27 -12.03
CA ALA A 24 -4.40 9.87 -13.17
C ALA A 24 -4.42 11.41 -13.06
N ALA A 25 -4.72 11.95 -11.88
CA ALA A 25 -4.71 13.39 -11.65
C ALA A 25 -3.33 13.99 -11.92
N VAL A 26 -2.25 13.41 -11.39
CA VAL A 26 -0.88 13.92 -11.59
C VAL A 26 -0.42 13.73 -13.04
N TYR A 27 -0.68 12.57 -13.63
CA TYR A 27 -0.26 12.23 -14.99
C TYR A 27 -0.91 13.15 -16.03
N TYR A 28 -2.23 13.34 -15.96
CA TYR A 28 -2.97 14.16 -16.93
C TYR A 28 -2.87 15.67 -16.68
N SER A 29 -2.71 16.11 -15.43
CA SER A 29 -2.67 17.56 -15.14
C SER A 29 -1.30 18.18 -15.44
N PHE A 30 -0.22 17.40 -15.35
CA PHE A 30 1.14 17.94 -15.44
C PHE A 30 1.99 17.34 -16.56
N SER A 31 1.46 16.46 -17.42
CA SER A 31 2.23 15.76 -18.48
C SER A 31 3.51 15.10 -17.95
N HIS A 32 3.49 14.62 -16.70
CA HIS A 32 4.68 14.14 -16.00
C HIS A 32 5.01 12.69 -16.34
N ASP A 33 6.29 12.38 -16.15
CA ASP A 33 6.82 11.03 -16.30
C ASP A 33 6.06 10.03 -15.40
N GLN A 34 5.82 8.84 -15.92
CA GLN A 34 5.04 7.78 -15.26
C GLN A 34 5.62 7.46 -13.88
N MET A 35 6.93 7.61 -13.70
CA MET A 35 7.62 7.44 -12.43
C MET A 35 7.11 8.39 -11.34
N ILE A 36 6.99 9.69 -11.64
CA ILE A 36 6.60 10.70 -10.64
C ILE A 36 5.13 10.52 -10.25
N SER A 37 4.28 10.23 -11.23
CA SER A 37 2.85 9.98 -11.00
C SER A 37 2.63 8.73 -10.12
N ASN A 38 3.39 7.66 -10.34
CA ASN A 38 3.35 6.46 -9.49
C ASN A 38 3.87 6.76 -8.08
N PHE A 39 4.95 7.52 -7.95
CA PHE A 39 5.51 7.87 -6.63
C PHE A 39 4.52 8.70 -5.80
N ALA A 40 3.93 9.73 -6.40
CA ALA A 40 2.91 10.55 -5.75
C ALA A 40 1.69 9.71 -5.32
N GLY A 41 1.20 8.86 -6.22
CA GLY A 41 0.09 7.95 -5.93
C GLY A 41 0.40 6.96 -4.81
N PHE A 42 1.60 6.38 -4.80
CA PHE A 42 2.06 5.52 -3.71
C PHE A 42 2.10 6.26 -2.37
N CYS A 43 2.68 7.45 -2.31
CA CYS A 43 2.76 8.25 -1.08
C CYS A 43 1.38 8.56 -0.48
N VAL A 44 0.42 8.98 -1.31
CA VAL A 44 -0.95 9.28 -0.87
C VAL A 44 -1.65 8.00 -0.38
N ALA A 45 -1.55 6.92 -1.16
CA ALA A 45 -2.22 5.66 -0.87
C ALA A 45 -1.67 5.00 0.42
N VAL A 46 -0.34 4.91 0.56
CA VAL A 46 0.31 4.28 1.74
C VAL A 46 0.02 5.06 3.03
N THR A 47 -0.03 6.40 2.94
CA THR A 47 -0.37 7.25 4.08
C THR A 47 -1.81 7.02 4.52
N PHE A 48 -2.75 7.04 3.58
CA PHE A 48 -4.14 6.72 3.87
C PHE A 48 -4.29 5.32 4.48
N SER A 49 -3.66 4.31 3.88
CA SER A 49 -3.67 2.93 4.39
C SER A 49 -3.16 2.82 5.82
N PHE A 50 -2.10 3.54 6.18
CA PHE A 50 -1.58 3.52 7.54
C PHE A 50 -2.61 4.04 8.54
N PHE A 51 -3.16 5.23 8.31
CA PHE A 51 -4.12 5.85 9.24
C PHE A 51 -5.43 5.07 9.30
N ALA A 52 -5.94 4.61 8.16
CA ALA A 52 -7.15 3.80 8.10
C ALA A 52 -6.96 2.46 8.81
N ASN A 53 -5.83 1.78 8.61
CA ASN A 53 -5.55 0.52 9.30
C ASN A 53 -5.32 0.72 10.80
N ALA A 54 -4.62 1.77 11.22
CA ALA A 54 -4.40 2.07 12.63
C ALA A 54 -5.73 2.33 13.36
N ARG A 55 -6.60 3.17 12.78
CA ARG A 55 -7.85 3.61 13.43
C ARG A 55 -9.01 2.63 13.30
N TRP A 56 -9.20 2.01 12.14
CA TRP A 56 -10.38 1.20 11.85
C TRP A 56 -10.14 -0.31 11.91
N THR A 57 -8.99 -0.76 11.41
CA THR A 57 -8.65 -2.19 11.34
C THR A 57 -8.11 -2.71 12.66
N PHE A 58 -7.08 -2.07 13.21
CA PHE A 58 -6.34 -2.55 14.39
C PHE A 58 -6.66 -1.76 15.67
N LYS A 59 -7.36 -0.61 15.59
CA LYS A 59 -7.70 0.25 16.74
C LYS A 59 -6.51 0.51 17.68
N SER A 60 -5.32 0.70 17.11
CA SER A 60 -4.08 0.83 17.86
C SER A 60 -3.51 2.24 17.72
N ASP A 61 -2.67 2.64 18.67
CA ASP A 61 -2.04 3.95 18.66
C ASP A 61 -1.16 4.15 17.42
N HIS A 62 -1.28 5.34 16.85
CA HIS A 62 -0.55 5.79 15.67
C HIS A 62 0.72 6.48 16.15
N THR A 63 1.84 5.76 16.13
CA THR A 63 3.16 6.33 16.42
C THR A 63 3.94 6.58 15.14
N ALA A 64 4.78 7.62 15.13
CA ALA A 64 5.63 7.96 13.99
C ALA A 64 6.54 6.80 13.58
N MET A 65 7.06 6.04 14.56
CA MET A 65 7.87 4.84 14.29
C MET A 65 7.09 3.78 13.48
N ARG A 66 5.84 3.50 13.86
CA ARG A 66 4.97 2.56 13.13
C ARG A 66 4.67 3.04 11.72
N TYR A 67 4.51 4.35 11.53
CA TYR A 67 4.32 4.96 10.20
C TYR A 67 5.54 4.70 9.31
N PHE A 68 6.75 5.07 9.75
CA PHE A 68 7.96 4.85 8.96
C PHE A 68 8.24 3.38 8.69
N MET A 69 7.99 2.48 9.66
CA MET A 69 8.11 1.04 9.44
C MET A 69 7.12 0.54 8.38
N TYR A 70 5.87 0.97 8.45
CA TYR A 70 4.85 0.56 7.49
C TYR A 70 5.13 1.08 6.08
N VAL A 71 5.43 2.38 5.96
CA VAL A 71 5.74 3.02 4.68
C VAL A 71 7.01 2.42 4.07
N GLY A 72 8.07 2.25 4.87
CA GLY A 72 9.32 1.64 4.43
C GLY A 72 9.11 0.20 3.94
N PHE A 73 8.39 -0.61 4.71
CA PHE A 73 8.09 -1.99 4.32
C PHE A 73 7.27 -2.06 3.03
N MET A 74 6.19 -1.28 2.93
CA MET A 74 5.35 -1.23 1.73
C MET A 74 6.11 -0.71 0.52
N GLY A 75 7.03 0.24 0.71
CA GLY A 75 7.89 0.77 -0.34
C GLY A 75 8.88 -0.27 -0.86
N VAL A 76 9.56 -0.99 0.04
CA VAL A 76 10.46 -2.09 -0.33
C VAL A 76 9.71 -3.19 -1.07
N LEU A 77 8.50 -3.55 -0.59
CA LEU A 77 7.66 -4.55 -1.25
C LEU A 77 7.26 -4.09 -2.67
N ALA A 78 6.88 -2.83 -2.83
CA ALA A 78 6.55 -2.25 -4.13
C ALA A 78 7.73 -2.27 -5.10
N LEU A 79 8.93 -1.86 -4.64
CA LEU A 79 10.14 -1.89 -5.44
C LEU A 79 10.54 -3.33 -5.84
N ALA A 80 10.45 -4.27 -4.91
CA ALA A 80 10.77 -5.68 -5.19
C ALA A 80 9.80 -6.27 -6.23
N CYS A 81 8.50 -6.04 -6.08
CA CYS A 81 7.49 -6.49 -7.05
C CYS A 81 7.65 -5.80 -8.41
N GLY A 82 7.93 -4.49 -8.43
CA GLY A 82 8.17 -3.74 -9.67
C GLY A 82 9.40 -4.26 -10.41
N TYR A 83 10.52 -4.44 -9.72
CA TYR A 83 11.75 -4.98 -10.30
C TYR A 83 11.57 -6.39 -10.88
N MET A 84 10.83 -7.27 -10.17
CA MET A 84 10.51 -8.59 -10.69
C MET A 84 9.61 -8.52 -11.93
N ALA A 85 8.62 -7.62 -11.93
CA ALA A 85 7.73 -7.46 -13.07
C ALA A 85 8.45 -6.94 -14.32
N ASP A 86 9.36 -5.99 -14.16
CA ASP A 86 10.17 -5.44 -15.25
C ASP A 86 11.07 -6.53 -15.87
N LYS A 87 11.66 -7.39 -15.04
CA LYS A 87 12.46 -8.54 -15.52
C LYS A 87 11.66 -9.55 -16.34
N ILE A 88 10.38 -9.71 -16.03
CA ILE A 88 9.50 -10.69 -16.68
C ILE A 88 8.75 -10.05 -17.88
N GLY A 89 8.88 -8.72 -18.08
CA GLY A 89 8.15 -7.99 -19.12
C GLY A 89 6.63 -7.98 -18.89
N LEU A 90 6.21 -8.02 -17.62
CA LEU A 90 4.81 -8.09 -17.25
C LEU A 90 4.07 -6.79 -17.60
N ASN A 91 2.84 -6.93 -18.08
CA ASN A 91 1.98 -5.78 -18.35
C ASN A 91 1.76 -4.99 -17.04
N PRO A 92 1.93 -3.64 -17.03
CA PRO A 92 1.77 -2.80 -15.84
C PRO A 92 0.48 -3.04 -15.05
N VAL A 93 -0.62 -3.37 -15.73
CA VAL A 93 -1.91 -3.68 -15.09
C VAL A 93 -1.84 -4.99 -14.31
N ILE A 94 -1.20 -6.01 -14.88
CA ILE A 94 -1.02 -7.31 -14.22
C ILE A 94 -0.09 -7.17 -13.01
N THR A 95 0.98 -6.38 -13.15
CA THR A 95 1.88 -6.02 -12.05
C THR A 95 1.12 -5.35 -10.90
N LEU A 96 0.25 -4.39 -11.20
CA LEU A 96 -0.58 -3.71 -10.20
C LEU A 96 -1.54 -4.65 -9.47
N VAL A 97 -2.21 -5.55 -10.19
CA VAL A 97 -3.13 -6.54 -9.58
C VAL A 97 -2.35 -7.52 -8.70
N THR A 98 -1.20 -7.99 -9.18
CA THR A 98 -0.35 -8.96 -8.46
C THR A 98 0.26 -8.32 -7.22
N PHE A 99 0.79 -7.10 -7.34
CA PHE A 99 1.27 -6.32 -6.21
C PHE A 99 0.16 -6.03 -5.19
N SER A 100 -1.05 -5.71 -5.64
CA SER A 100 -2.19 -5.51 -4.75
C SER A 100 -2.51 -6.78 -3.95
N ALA A 101 -2.52 -7.95 -4.60
CA ALA A 101 -2.75 -9.22 -3.91
C ALA A 101 -1.64 -9.53 -2.89
N ILE A 102 -0.38 -9.41 -3.32
CA ILE A 102 0.79 -9.68 -2.45
C ILE A 102 0.82 -8.71 -1.26
N SER A 103 0.65 -7.40 -1.49
CA SER A 103 0.65 -6.40 -0.43
C SER A 103 -0.52 -6.57 0.54
N LEU A 104 -1.66 -7.10 0.09
CA LEU A 104 -2.80 -7.37 0.96
C LEU A 104 -2.50 -8.51 1.94
N PHE A 105 -1.92 -9.62 1.48
CA PHE A 105 -1.56 -10.74 2.36
C PHE A 105 -0.30 -10.46 3.20
N VAL A 106 0.79 -10.08 2.55
CA VAL A 106 2.10 -9.85 3.19
C VAL A 106 2.04 -8.60 4.07
N GLY A 107 1.41 -7.54 3.60
CA GLY A 107 1.20 -6.31 4.37
C GLY A 107 0.28 -6.54 5.56
N PHE A 108 -0.77 -7.39 5.44
CA PHE A 108 -1.60 -7.75 6.59
C PHE A 108 -0.81 -8.51 7.66
N ILE A 109 -0.01 -9.51 7.27
CA ILE A 109 0.83 -10.26 8.22
C ILE A 109 1.82 -9.33 8.92
N TYR A 110 2.54 -8.50 8.16
CA TYR A 110 3.48 -7.54 8.75
C TYR A 110 2.80 -6.52 9.67
N SER A 111 1.64 -6.00 9.25
CA SER A 111 0.86 -5.04 10.04
C SER A 111 0.35 -5.68 11.33
N ASN A 112 -0.15 -6.91 11.27
CA ASN A 112 -0.74 -7.62 12.40
C ASN A 112 0.31 -8.10 13.41
N TYR A 113 1.46 -8.59 12.95
CA TYR A 113 2.47 -9.21 13.81
C TYR A 113 3.63 -8.30 14.22
N VAL A 114 3.91 -7.25 13.45
CA VAL A 114 5.07 -6.37 13.68
C VAL A 114 4.64 -4.95 14.01
N VAL A 115 3.84 -4.31 13.14
CA VAL A 115 3.50 -2.89 13.28
C VAL A 115 2.49 -2.64 14.40
N PHE A 116 1.41 -3.42 14.43
CA PHE A 116 0.31 -3.30 15.38
C PHE A 116 0.24 -4.49 16.33
N ARG A 117 1.41 -5.05 16.66
CA ARG A 117 1.50 -6.10 17.68
C ARG A 117 0.98 -5.53 19.01
N GLU A 118 -0.27 -5.86 19.35
CA GLU A 118 -0.76 -5.74 20.72
C GLU A 118 0.12 -6.69 21.56
N LYS A 119 0.84 -6.11 22.52
CA LYS A 119 1.25 -6.90 23.68
C LYS A 119 -0.06 -7.35 24.32
N GLN A 120 -0.38 -8.63 24.20
CA GLN A 120 -1.31 -9.27 25.12
C GLN A 120 -0.87 -9.00 26.56
#